data_AF-X1KG79-F1
#
_entry.id   AF-X1KG79-F1
#
_cell.length_a   1.000
_cell.length_b   1.000
_cell.length_c   1.000
_cell.angle_alpha   90.00
_cell.angle_beta   90.00
_cell.angle_gamma   90.00
#
_symmetry.space_group_name_H-M   'P 1'
#
loop_
_entity.id
_entity.type
_entity.pdbx_description
1 polymer ?
#
loop_
_entity_poly.entity_id
_entity_poly.type
_entity_poly.pdbx_seq_one_letter_code
_entity_poly.pdbx_strand_id
1 'polypeptide(L)'
;MLENAIELDDLDVFDNHIENKFNLINYQKGHSWNLLDEELITIGFARRFATYKRAILIFHDIDRLGKIAKGHLQFIFAGKAHPKDQMGKDYIKKIHEAGEYLYDNYRVKVVVMENYNMDLAHMLVSGVDIWLNTPNRYREASGTSGMKAALNGVLNLSVQDGWWLEGYKK
;
A
#
# COMPACT_ATOMS: atom_id res chain seq x y z
N MET A 1 -16.15 4.46 -21.84
CA MET A 1 -15.05 5.16 -21.12
C MET A 1 -13.89 4.22 -20.76
N LEU A 2 -14.05 2.88 -20.76
CA LEU A 2 -12.95 1.91 -20.58
C LEU A 2 -12.79 0.93 -21.76
N GLU A 3 -13.53 1.12 -22.85
CA GLU A 3 -13.57 0.19 -23.99
C GLU A 3 -12.18 0.01 -24.64
N ASN A 4 -11.35 1.06 -24.61
CA ASN A 4 -10.02 1.04 -25.21
C ASN A 4 -8.91 0.63 -24.23
N ALA A 5 -9.23 0.33 -22.96
CA ALA A 5 -8.21 -0.03 -21.96
C ALA A 5 -7.52 -1.37 -22.29
N ILE A 6 -8.20 -2.25 -23.02
CA ILE A 6 -7.66 -3.54 -23.51
C ILE A 6 -6.73 -3.34 -24.71
N GLU A 7 -6.77 -2.17 -25.35
CA GLU A 7 -5.93 -1.82 -26.50
C GLU A 7 -4.63 -1.13 -26.11
N LEU A 8 -4.41 -0.88 -24.81
CA LEU A 8 -3.16 -0.30 -24.32
C LEU A 8 -2.02 -1.29 -24.48
N ASP A 9 -0.87 -0.79 -24.91
CA ASP A 9 0.34 -1.59 -25.02
C ASP A 9 0.91 -1.89 -23.62
N ASP A 10 1.31 -3.15 -23.40
CA ASP A 10 1.82 -3.61 -22.11
C ASP A 10 3.11 -2.87 -21.70
N LEU A 11 3.97 -2.49 -22.66
CA LEU A 11 5.18 -1.73 -22.38
C LEU A 11 4.85 -0.30 -21.99
N ASP A 12 3.89 0.34 -22.67
CA ASP A 12 3.43 1.68 -22.31
C ASP A 12 2.88 1.70 -20.87
N VAL A 13 2.07 0.70 -20.49
CA VAL A 13 1.55 0.58 -19.12
C VAL A 13 2.69 0.38 -18.12
N PHE A 14 3.67 -0.46 -18.44
CA PHE A 14 4.83 -0.71 -17.58
C PHE A 14 5.71 0.52 -17.41
N ASP A 15 6.04 1.24 -18.49
CA ASP A 15 6.88 2.43 -18.44
C ASP A 15 6.22 3.55 -17.62
N ASN A 16 4.91 3.77 -17.81
CA ASN A 16 4.14 4.69 -16.98
C ASN A 16 4.13 4.29 -15.50
N HIS A 17 4.04 2.98 -15.20
CA HIS A 17 4.12 2.48 -13.83
C HIS A 17 5.48 2.75 -13.20
N ILE A 18 6.58 2.50 -13.92
CA ILE A 18 7.94 2.78 -13.44
C ILE A 18 8.14 4.27 -13.18
N GLU A 19 7.67 5.14 -14.06
CA GLU A 19 7.71 6.60 -13.85
C GLU A 19 6.92 7.02 -12.60
N ASN A 20 5.69 6.50 -12.44
CA ASN A 20 4.86 6.79 -11.27
C ASN A 20 5.50 6.31 -9.96
N LYS A 21 6.11 5.13 -9.96
CA LYS A 21 6.84 4.58 -8.83
C LYS A 21 8.04 5.44 -8.46
N PHE A 22 8.83 5.84 -9.46
CA PHE A 22 9.95 6.75 -9.27
C PHE A 22 9.50 8.08 -8.65
N ASN A 23 8.41 8.66 -9.16
CA ASN A 23 7.82 9.89 -8.63
C ASN A 23 7.34 9.74 -7.18
N LEU A 24 6.67 8.64 -6.84
CA LEU A 24 6.25 8.33 -5.47
C LEU A 24 7.44 8.23 -4.51
N ILE A 25 8.47 7.49 -4.90
CA ILE A 25 9.66 7.29 -4.08
C ILE A 25 10.41 8.60 -3.89
N ASN A 26 10.60 9.39 -4.95
CA ASN A 26 11.27 10.69 -4.84
C ASN A 26 10.49 11.70 -4.00
N TYR A 27 9.16 11.70 -4.11
CA TYR A 27 8.33 12.51 -3.22
C TYR A 27 8.56 12.15 -1.76
N GLN A 28 8.65 10.85 -1.43
CA GLN A 28 8.99 10.43 -0.07
C GLN A 28 10.40 10.88 0.34
N LYS A 29 11.40 10.73 -0.55
CA LYS A 29 12.80 11.14 -0.31
C LYS A 29 12.92 12.64 -0.03
N GLY A 30 12.06 13.47 -0.61
CA GLY A 30 12.02 14.91 -0.35
C GLY A 30 11.48 15.31 1.02
N HIS A 31 10.75 14.41 1.71
CA HIS A 31 10.08 14.69 2.98
C HIS A 31 10.70 13.96 4.18
N SER A 32 11.65 13.04 3.96
CA SER A 32 12.28 12.26 5.02
C SER A 32 13.67 11.77 4.60
N TRP A 33 14.50 11.39 5.57
CA TRP A 33 15.79 10.77 5.31
C TRP A 33 15.57 9.48 4.50
N ASN A 34 16.17 9.45 3.32
CA ASN A 34 15.94 8.48 2.26
C ASN A 34 16.05 7.02 2.74
N LEU A 35 14.92 6.31 2.79
CA LEU A 35 14.86 4.88 3.15
C LEU A 35 14.39 4.01 1.99
N LEU A 36 13.64 4.50 1.00
CA LEU A 36 13.02 3.64 -0.04
C LEU A 36 13.93 3.46 -1.26
N ASP A 37 13.78 2.31 -1.91
CA ASP A 37 14.55 1.87 -3.08
C ASP A 37 13.62 1.62 -4.26
N GLU A 38 13.90 2.23 -5.41
CA GLU A 38 13.10 2.06 -6.62
C GLU A 38 13.16 0.66 -7.24
N GLU A 39 14.21 -0.11 -6.96
CA GLU A 39 14.35 -1.48 -7.49
C GLU A 39 13.55 -2.50 -6.69
N LEU A 40 13.14 -2.17 -5.45
CA LEU A 40 12.36 -3.08 -4.60
C LEU A 40 10.86 -3.02 -4.89
N ILE A 41 10.17 -4.14 -4.72
CA ILE A 41 8.71 -4.20 -4.84
C ILE A 41 8.08 -3.43 -3.67
N THR A 42 7.25 -2.46 -3.99
CA THR A 42 6.61 -1.55 -3.05
C THR A 42 5.17 -1.97 -2.79
N ILE A 43 4.87 -2.36 -1.56
CA ILE A 43 3.52 -2.70 -1.11
C ILE A 43 2.90 -1.50 -0.41
N GLY A 44 1.79 -1.00 -0.95
CA GLY A 44 1.08 0.19 -0.47
C GLY A 44 -0.18 -0.12 0.33
N PHE A 45 -0.40 0.62 1.42
CA PHE A 45 -1.68 0.69 2.13
C PHE A 45 -2.02 2.16 2.40
N ALA A 46 -3.10 2.69 1.81
CA ALA A 46 -3.49 4.09 2.04
C ALA A 46 -4.98 4.26 2.39
N ARG A 47 -5.33 4.19 3.68
CA ARG A 47 -6.74 4.21 4.14
C ARG A 47 -6.82 4.83 5.55
N ARG A 48 -8.02 5.21 5.99
CA ARG A 48 -8.24 5.55 7.42
C ARG A 48 -7.78 4.40 8.31
N PHE A 49 -7.06 4.68 9.40
CA PHE A 49 -6.61 3.64 10.34
C PHE A 49 -7.76 3.19 11.25
N ALA A 50 -8.74 2.50 10.69
CA ALA A 50 -9.81 1.86 11.43
C ALA A 50 -9.49 0.36 11.62
N THR A 51 -9.81 -0.19 12.79
CA THR A 51 -9.44 -1.57 13.16
C THR A 51 -9.97 -2.63 12.19
N TYR A 52 -11.18 -2.42 11.64
CA TYR A 52 -11.75 -3.36 10.67
C TYR A 52 -10.98 -3.43 9.35
N LYS A 53 -10.16 -2.43 8.99
CA LYS A 53 -9.32 -2.45 7.78
C LYS A 53 -8.04 -3.26 7.94
N ARG A 54 -7.69 -3.63 9.18
CA ARG A 54 -6.57 -4.52 9.56
C ARG A 54 -5.23 -4.19 8.88
N ALA A 55 -4.83 -2.92 8.90
CA ALA A 55 -3.53 -2.48 8.37
C ALA A 55 -2.34 -3.30 8.93
N ILE A 56 -2.44 -3.71 10.20
CA ILE A 56 -1.39 -4.46 10.89
C ILE A 56 -1.40 -5.98 10.61
N LEU A 57 -2.36 -6.50 9.85
CA LEU A 57 -2.50 -7.95 9.63
C LEU A 57 -1.25 -8.56 8.99
N ILE A 58 -0.58 -7.80 8.12
CA ILE A 58 0.64 -8.24 7.44
C ILE A 58 1.78 -8.55 8.42
N PHE A 59 1.78 -7.92 9.60
CA PHE A 59 2.78 -8.13 10.66
C PHE A 59 2.41 -9.25 11.64
N HIS A 60 1.36 -10.04 11.37
CA HIS A 60 0.94 -11.12 12.27
C HIS A 60 2.04 -12.14 12.54
N ASP A 61 2.83 -12.47 11.52
CA ASP A 61 4.04 -13.28 11.60
C ASP A 61 5.21 -12.47 11.04
N ILE A 62 5.73 -11.57 11.87
CA ILE A 62 6.71 -10.56 11.48
C ILE A 62 8.06 -11.16 11.08
N ASP A 63 8.45 -12.29 11.68
CA ASP A 63 9.67 -13.01 11.32
C ASP A 63 9.57 -13.66 9.95
N ARG A 64 8.44 -14.32 9.66
CA ARG A 64 8.20 -14.87 8.32
C ARG A 64 8.13 -13.77 7.28
N LEU A 65 7.47 -12.65 7.59
CA LEU A 65 7.42 -11.48 6.71
C LEU A 65 8.84 -10.97 6.43
N GLY A 66 9.67 -10.79 7.47
CA GLY A 66 11.04 -10.32 7.34
C GLY A 66 11.90 -11.20 6.43
N LYS A 67 11.79 -12.53 6.58
CA LYS A 67 12.50 -13.51 5.72
C LYS A 67 12.07 -13.43 4.25
N ILE A 68 10.79 -13.22 3.97
CA ILE A 68 10.27 -13.09 2.61
C ILE A 68 10.64 -11.73 2.00
N ALA A 69 10.56 -10.67 2.80
CA ALA A 69 10.73 -9.30 2.34
C ALA A 69 12.18 -8.88 2.14
N LYS A 70 13.13 -9.49 2.86
CA LYS A 70 14.54 -9.11 2.85
C LYS A 70 15.12 -9.10 1.42
N GLY A 71 15.51 -7.90 0.97
CA GLY A 71 16.10 -7.69 -0.36
C GLY A 71 15.11 -7.71 -1.53
N HIS A 72 13.81 -7.79 -1.26
CA HIS A 72 12.78 -7.93 -2.30
C HIS A 72 11.63 -6.93 -2.13
N LEU A 73 11.22 -6.65 -0.89
CA LEU A 73 10.00 -5.89 -0.60
C LEU A 73 10.29 -4.68 0.29
N GLN A 74 9.49 -3.63 0.09
CA GLN A 74 9.35 -2.49 0.99
C GLN A 74 7.88 -2.09 1.13
N PHE A 75 7.56 -1.37 2.19
CA PHE A 75 6.18 -1.05 2.55
C PHE A 75 5.95 0.44 2.73
N ILE A 76 4.84 0.93 2.18
CA ILE A 76 4.37 2.29 2.39
C ILE A 76 2.97 2.24 2.99
N PHE A 77 2.83 2.81 4.18
CA PHE A 77 1.54 3.03 4.82
C PHE A 77 1.21 4.52 4.79
N ALA A 78 -0.04 4.86 4.53
CA ALA A 78 -0.52 6.22 4.62
C ALA A 78 -1.96 6.24 5.14
N GLY A 79 -2.33 7.33 5.81
CA GLY A 79 -3.68 7.47 6.34
C GLY A 79 -3.74 8.35 7.56
N LYS A 80 -4.97 8.58 8.01
CA LYS A 80 -5.24 9.34 9.23
C LYS A 80 -6.04 8.46 10.18
N ALA A 81 -5.63 8.47 11.45
CA ALA A 81 -6.49 8.06 12.55
C ALA A 81 -7.36 9.27 12.94
N HIS A 82 -8.63 9.02 13.31
CA HIS A 82 -9.44 10.10 13.85
C HIS A 82 -8.84 10.57 15.19
N PRO A 83 -8.84 11.88 15.54
CA PRO A 83 -8.19 12.36 16.77
C PRO A 83 -8.68 11.70 18.06
N LYS A 84 -9.94 11.25 18.08
CA LYS A 84 -10.58 10.52 19.19
C LYS A 84 -10.50 9.00 19.08
N ASP A 85 -9.96 8.46 17.99
CA ASP A 85 -9.83 7.02 17.78
C ASP A 85 -8.47 6.54 18.29
N GLN A 86 -8.47 6.10 19.55
CA GLN A 86 -7.26 5.59 20.21
C GLN A 86 -6.73 4.34 19.50
N MET A 87 -7.61 3.44 19.06
CA MET A 87 -7.20 2.21 18.38
C MET A 87 -6.52 2.50 17.04
N GLY A 88 -6.98 3.51 16.31
CA GLY A 88 -6.33 3.95 15.08
C GLY A 88 -4.92 4.51 15.31
N LYS A 89 -4.71 5.25 16.41
CA LYS A 89 -3.37 5.72 16.80
C LYS A 89 -2.46 4.56 17.21
N ASP A 90 -3.00 3.59 17.94
CA ASP A 90 -2.26 2.40 18.33
C ASP A 90 -1.82 1.57 17.11
N TYR A 91 -2.62 1.56 16.03
CA TYR A 91 -2.23 0.93 14.77
C TYR A 91 -1.03 1.62 14.12
N ILE A 92 -1.03 2.96 14.07
CA ILE A 92 0.12 3.73 13.55
C ILE A 92 1.38 3.40 14.37
N LYS A 93 1.26 3.39 15.71
CA LYS A 93 2.37 3.02 16.60
C LYS A 93 2.91 1.62 16.30
N LYS A 94 2.01 0.62 16.17
CA LYS A 94 2.40 -0.76 15.84
C LYS A 94 3.06 -0.89 14.47
N ILE A 95 2.63 -0.13 13.47
CA ILE A 95 3.29 -0.12 12.16
C ILE A 95 4.71 0.42 12.28
N HIS A 96 4.91 1.48 13.07
CA HIS A 96 6.22 2.04 13.33
C HIS A 96 7.15 1.04 14.05
N GLU A 97 6.68 0.46 15.17
CA GLU A 97 7.42 -0.56 15.93
C GLU A 97 7.77 -1.79 15.06
N ALA A 98 6.83 -2.25 14.22
CA ALA A 98 7.09 -3.34 13.28
C ALA A 98 8.12 -2.95 12.22
N GLY A 99 8.10 -1.69 11.76
CA GLY A 99 9.09 -1.15 10.83
C GLY A 99 10.49 -1.12 11.41
N GLU A 100 10.65 -0.64 12.65
CA GLU A 100 11.95 -0.65 13.35
C GLU A 100 12.48 -2.08 13.49
N TYR A 101 11.64 -3.00 13.96
CA TYR A 101 12.01 -4.40 14.11
C TYR A 101 12.45 -5.05 12.78
N LEU A 102 11.69 -4.82 11.70
CA LEU A 102 11.98 -5.35 10.37
C LEU A 102 13.27 -4.76 9.79
N TYR A 103 13.54 -3.48 10.04
CA TYR A 103 14.75 -2.83 9.59
C TYR A 103 15.99 -3.37 10.32
N ASP A 104 15.91 -3.53 11.64
CA ASP A 104 17.04 -3.98 12.46
C ASP A 104 17.41 -5.44 12.19
N ASN A 105 16.43 -6.31 12.04
CA ASN A 105 16.65 -7.75 11.89
C ASN A 105 16.78 -8.20 10.41
N TYR A 106 16.10 -7.52 9.49
CA TYR A 106 15.97 -7.96 8.10
C TYR A 106 16.34 -6.90 7.06
N ARG A 107 16.62 -5.66 7.47
CA ARG A 107 16.85 -4.50 6.59
C ARG A 107 15.67 -4.20 5.66
N VAL A 108 14.46 -4.59 6.07
CA VAL A 108 13.22 -4.33 5.34
C VAL A 108 12.70 -2.95 5.71
N LYS A 109 12.38 -2.15 4.70
CA LYS A 109 11.97 -0.75 4.87
C LYS A 109 10.45 -0.67 4.99
N VAL A 110 9.97 -0.02 6.05
CA VAL A 110 8.55 0.28 6.27
C VAL A 110 8.43 1.77 6.57
N VAL A 111 7.69 2.50 5.75
CA VAL A 111 7.50 3.95 5.90
C VAL A 111 6.03 4.25 6.15
N VAL A 112 5.77 5.16 7.09
CA VAL A 112 4.44 5.76 7.28
C VAL A 112 4.47 7.18 6.75
N MET A 113 3.76 7.44 5.66
CA MET A 113 3.62 8.78 5.08
C MET A 113 2.49 9.55 5.76
N GLU A 114 2.84 10.71 6.28
CA GLU A 114 1.90 11.62 6.95
C GLU A 114 1.10 12.44 5.94
N ASN A 115 0.14 13.24 6.45
CA ASN A 115 -0.62 14.21 5.67
C ASN A 115 -1.39 13.67 4.45
N TYR A 116 -1.82 12.41 4.50
CA TYR A 116 -2.64 11.78 3.46
C TYR A 116 -3.81 12.68 3.00
N ASN A 117 -3.75 13.06 1.73
CA ASN A 117 -4.66 13.92 0.99
C ASN A 117 -4.90 13.31 -0.41
N MET A 118 -5.56 14.06 -1.30
CA MET A 118 -5.84 13.56 -2.66
C MET A 118 -4.57 13.42 -3.50
N ASP A 119 -3.61 14.33 -3.35
CA ASP A 119 -2.35 14.30 -4.11
C ASP A 119 -1.53 13.06 -3.75
N LEU A 120 -1.34 12.80 -2.44
CA LEU A 120 -0.66 11.60 -1.99
C LEU A 120 -1.45 10.34 -2.34
N ALA A 121 -2.79 10.39 -2.31
CA ALA A 121 -3.61 9.26 -2.76
C ALA A 121 -3.37 8.95 -4.24
N HIS A 122 -3.27 9.96 -5.11
CA HIS A 122 -2.98 9.81 -6.53
C HIS A 122 -1.63 9.12 -6.74
N MET A 123 -0.58 9.61 -6.10
CA MET A 123 0.77 9.03 -6.20
C MET A 123 0.83 7.59 -5.67
N LEU A 124 0.09 7.28 -4.60
CA LEU A 124 0.10 5.94 -4.02
C LEU A 124 -0.66 4.93 -4.88
N VAL A 125 -1.82 5.28 -5.45
CA VAL A 125 -2.59 4.30 -6.24
C VAL A 125 -1.95 3.99 -7.59
N SER A 126 -1.05 4.84 -8.10
CA SER A 126 -0.33 4.62 -9.35
C SER A 126 1.13 4.19 -9.17
N GLY A 127 1.77 4.53 -8.05
CA GLY A 127 3.21 4.33 -7.87
C GLY A 127 3.62 3.12 -7.03
N VAL A 128 2.68 2.41 -6.40
CA VAL A 128 3.02 1.17 -5.67
C VAL A 128 2.82 -0.03 -6.57
N ASP A 129 3.66 -1.06 -6.42
CA ASP A 129 3.56 -2.28 -7.22
C ASP A 129 2.38 -3.16 -6.80
N ILE A 130 2.07 -3.18 -5.50
CA ILE A 130 0.98 -3.98 -4.92
C ILE A 130 0.15 -3.13 -3.95
N TRP A 131 -1.15 -3.08 -4.18
CA TRP A 131 -2.13 -2.45 -3.31
C TRP A 131 -2.69 -3.43 -2.27
N LEU A 132 -2.39 -3.20 -1.00
CA LEU A 132 -2.83 -4.03 0.11
C LEU A 132 -4.21 -3.61 0.61
N ASN A 133 -5.14 -4.58 0.65
CA ASN A 133 -6.48 -4.36 1.19
C ASN A 133 -7.00 -5.58 1.96
N THR A 134 -6.89 -5.56 3.29
CA THR A 134 -7.17 -6.72 4.15
C THR A 134 -8.32 -6.52 5.14
N PRO A 135 -9.49 -5.95 4.76
CA PRO A 135 -10.56 -5.70 5.72
C PRO A 135 -11.11 -6.99 6.34
N ASN A 136 -11.67 -6.91 7.54
CA ASN A 136 -12.52 -7.97 8.08
C ASN A 136 -13.67 -8.22 7.12
N ARG A 137 -13.89 -9.48 6.74
CA ARG A 137 -14.95 -9.87 5.82
C ARG A 137 -16.30 -9.35 6.31
N TYR A 138 -17.14 -8.91 5.37
CA TYR A 138 -18.43 -8.27 5.59
C TYR A 138 -18.38 -6.91 6.31
N ARG A 139 -17.20 -6.29 6.44
CA ARG A 139 -17.05 -4.97 7.09
C ARG A 139 -16.57 -3.88 6.15
N GLU A 140 -16.16 -4.23 4.93
CA GLU A 140 -15.98 -3.26 3.85
C GLU A 140 -17.16 -3.36 2.88
N ALA A 141 -17.99 -2.31 2.83
CA ALA A 141 -19.14 -2.32 1.91
C ALA A 141 -18.72 -2.39 0.43
N SER A 142 -17.64 -1.68 0.06
CA SER A 142 -17.08 -1.69 -1.29
C SER A 142 -15.58 -1.47 -1.23
N GLY A 143 -15.12 -0.22 -1.13
CA GLY A 143 -13.70 0.12 -1.03
C GLY A 143 -13.12 0.57 -2.36
N THR A 144 -13.32 1.84 -2.69
CA THR A 144 -12.94 2.42 -3.99
C THR A 144 -11.43 2.55 -4.24
N SER A 145 -10.59 2.49 -3.20
CA SER A 145 -9.14 2.59 -3.35
C SER A 145 -8.54 1.45 -4.16
N GLY A 146 -9.09 0.24 -4.02
CA GLY A 146 -8.61 -0.91 -4.81
C GLY A 146 -9.02 -0.79 -6.29
N MET A 147 -10.21 -0.25 -6.57
CA MET A 147 -10.64 0.07 -7.94
C MET A 147 -9.68 1.07 -8.60
N LYS A 148 -9.28 2.12 -7.87
CA LYS A 148 -8.31 3.11 -8.37
C LYS A 148 -6.96 2.48 -8.66
N ALA A 149 -6.46 1.64 -7.76
CA ALA A 149 -5.21 0.91 -7.97
C ALA A 149 -5.30 0.00 -9.22
N ALA A 150 -6.39 -0.76 -9.37
CA ALA A 150 -6.59 -1.62 -10.53
C ALA A 150 -6.64 -0.84 -11.85
N LEU A 151 -7.26 0.34 -11.87
CA LEU A 151 -7.29 1.21 -13.04
C LEU A 151 -5.92 1.80 -13.41
N ASN A 152 -4.95 1.80 -12.48
CA ASN A 152 -3.56 2.19 -12.73
C ASN A 152 -2.65 0.98 -13.01
N GLY A 153 -3.21 -0.21 -13.26
CA GLY A 153 -2.42 -1.42 -13.50
C GLY A 153 -1.79 -2.02 -12.23
N VAL A 154 -2.11 -1.52 -11.04
CA VAL A 154 -1.54 -1.98 -9.78
C VAL A 154 -2.20 -3.27 -9.29
N LEU A 155 -1.38 -4.25 -8.91
CA LEU A 155 -1.84 -5.54 -8.41
C LEU A 155 -2.53 -5.39 -7.06
N ASN A 156 -3.68 -6.05 -6.88
CA ASN A 156 -4.39 -6.02 -5.61
C ASN A 156 -4.10 -7.28 -4.78
N LEU A 157 -3.60 -7.08 -3.56
CA LEU A 157 -3.48 -8.12 -2.54
C LEU A 157 -4.61 -7.94 -1.53
N SER A 158 -5.71 -8.70 -1.71
CA SER A 158 -6.94 -8.49 -0.97
C SER A 158 -7.65 -9.75 -0.49
N VAL A 159 -8.65 -9.57 0.37
CA VAL A 159 -9.58 -10.61 0.80
C VAL A 159 -10.89 -10.51 0.01
N GLN A 160 -11.64 -11.61 -0.09
CA GLN A 160 -12.96 -11.65 -0.76
C GLN A 160 -14.04 -10.88 0.04
N ASP A 161 -13.96 -9.55 0.02
CA ASP A 161 -14.91 -8.61 0.64
C ASP A 161 -15.00 -7.31 -0.18
N GLY A 162 -16.14 -6.62 -0.05
CA GLY A 162 -16.40 -5.36 -0.77
C GLY A 162 -16.23 -5.48 -2.29
N TRP A 163 -15.60 -4.47 -2.90
CA TRP A 163 -15.43 -4.36 -4.36
C TRP A 163 -14.63 -5.52 -4.96
N TRP A 164 -13.78 -6.17 -4.16
CA TRP A 164 -12.92 -7.23 -4.65
C TRP A 164 -13.74 -8.46 -5.08
N LEU A 165 -14.94 -8.66 -4.53
CA LEU A 165 -15.86 -9.69 -4.99
C LEU A 165 -16.33 -9.47 -6.44
N GLU A 166 -16.40 -8.22 -6.89
CA GLU A 166 -16.80 -7.84 -8.25
C GLU A 166 -15.59 -7.81 -9.21
N GLY A 167 -14.44 -7.34 -8.71
CA GLY A 167 -13.23 -7.17 -9.52
C GLY A 167 -12.39 -8.44 -9.71
N TYR A 168 -12.55 -9.45 -8.85
CA TYR A 168 -11.81 -10.70 -8.92
C TYR A 168 -12.56 -11.78 -9.71
N LYS A 169 -11.88 -12.40 -10.68
CA LYS A 169 -12.35 -13.59 -11.39
C LYS A 169 -11.36 -14.74 -11.17
N LYS A 170 -11.88 -15.94 -10.91
CA LYS A 170 -11.09 -17.17 -10.80
C LYS A 170 -10.65 -17.68 -12.16
#